data_AF-A0A950VEP9-F1
#
_entry.id   AF-A0A950VEP9-F1
#
_cell.length_a   1.000
_cell.length_b   1.000
_cell.length_c   1.000
_cell.angle_alpha   90.00
_cell.angle_beta   90.00
_cell.angle_gamma   90.00
#
_symmetry.space_group_name_H-M   'P 1'
#
loop_
_entity.id
_entity.type
_entity.pdbx_description
1 polymer ?
#
loop_
_entity_poly.entity_id
_entity_poly.type
_entity_poly.pdbx_seq_one_letter_code
_entity_poly.pdbx_strand_id
1 'polypeptide(L)'
;MLSRQAARTVGTSWDTLRDRLAAEAPHLARRLAAAIPFAKRPLAVAGVPYGHLHAPHPGAAPGLFRLGDQAAVIPSLAGDGVAIALASAALAARAVLAGESANIYHRRLGAALARPMRAAMLAHRAAMARQSQDWLVRACRLWPGLIGFTATQTRCYAGLADS
;
A
#
# COMPACT_ATOMS: atom_id res chain seq x y z
N MET A 1 12.15 8.79 4.85
CA MET A 1 11.80 7.52 5.55
C MET A 1 13.05 7.00 6.24
N LEU A 2 12.93 6.52 7.47
CA LEU A 2 14.05 5.96 8.22
C LEU A 2 14.42 4.59 7.65
N SER A 3 15.70 4.38 7.33
CA SER A 3 16.18 3.06 6.93
C SER A 3 16.07 2.07 8.10
N ARG A 4 15.99 0.76 7.83
CA ARG A 4 16.02 -0.27 8.89
C ARG A 4 17.24 -0.13 9.80
N GLN A 5 18.35 0.37 9.26
CA GLN A 5 19.59 0.60 9.99
C GLN A 5 19.50 1.85 10.90
N ALA A 6 18.85 2.92 10.44
CA ALA A 6 18.55 4.10 11.24
C ALA A 6 17.54 3.80 12.36
N ALA A 7 16.53 2.97 12.09
CA ALA A 7 15.56 2.54 13.09
C ALA A 7 16.21 1.72 14.23
N ARG A 8 17.18 0.86 13.90
CA ARG A 8 17.95 0.10 14.90
C ARG A 8 18.84 0.96 15.79
N THR A 9 19.35 2.09 15.28
CA THR A 9 20.20 3.01 16.04
C THR A 9 19.42 3.95 16.95
N VAL A 10 18.17 4.27 16.59
CA VAL A 10 17.26 5.11 17.39
C VAL A 10 16.61 4.32 18.55
N GLY A 11 16.59 2.98 18.47
CA GLY A 11 15.94 2.13 19.46
C GLY A 11 14.41 2.13 19.34
N THR A 12 13.70 1.72 20.40
CA THR A 12 12.23 1.63 20.43
C THR A 12 11.54 2.87 21.01
N SER A 13 12.31 3.90 21.38
CA SER A 13 11.79 5.13 21.99
C SER A 13 11.12 6.01 20.93
N TRP A 14 9.82 6.26 21.11
CA TRP A 14 9.05 7.15 20.25
C TRP A 14 9.57 8.59 20.27
N ASP A 15 9.97 9.11 21.44
CA ASP A 15 10.46 10.48 21.56
C ASP A 15 11.78 10.66 20.80
N THR A 16 12.70 9.71 20.92
CA THR A 16 13.97 9.73 20.16
C THR A 16 13.73 9.65 18.66
N LEU A 17 12.74 8.85 18.22
CA LEU A 17 12.32 8.76 16.83
C LEU A 17 11.74 10.07 16.32
N ARG A 18 10.84 10.68 17.10
CA ARG A 18 10.21 11.96 16.77
C ARG A 18 11.25 13.07 16.62
N ASP A 19 12.18 13.19 17.57
CA ASP A 19 13.16 14.26 17.59
C ASP A 19 14.13 14.14 16.40
N ARG A 20 14.54 12.91 16.06
CA ARG A 20 15.30 12.61 14.84
C ARG A 20 14.54 13.03 13.58
N LEU A 21 13.28 12.64 13.46
CA LEU A 21 12.44 12.98 12.31
C LEU A 21 12.22 14.50 12.19
N ALA A 22 12.05 15.20 13.31
CA ALA A 22 11.93 16.66 13.35
C ALA A 22 13.22 17.35 12.89
N ALA A 23 14.39 16.85 13.29
CA ALA A 23 15.69 17.35 12.85
C ALA A 23 15.93 17.11 11.34
N GLU A 24 15.50 15.96 10.81
CA GLU A 24 15.67 15.61 9.39
C GLU A 24 14.64 16.31 8.47
N ALA A 25 13.48 16.74 8.99
CA ALA A 25 12.43 17.36 8.22
C ALA A 25 11.86 18.62 8.91
N PRO A 26 12.41 19.82 8.62
CA PRO A 26 11.98 21.07 9.25
C PRO A 26 10.48 21.38 9.10
N HIS A 27 9.87 20.95 7.99
CA HIS A 27 8.42 21.11 7.80
C HIS A 27 7.62 20.20 8.73
N LEU A 28 8.09 18.96 8.98
CA LEU A 28 7.48 18.05 9.94
C LEU A 28 7.58 18.62 11.36
N ALA A 29 8.74 19.15 11.75
CA ALA A 29 8.94 19.80 13.04
C ALA A 29 7.91 20.92 13.27
N ARG A 30 7.71 21.79 12.27
CA ARG A 30 6.72 22.87 12.34
C ARG A 30 5.29 22.37 12.52
N ARG A 31 4.91 21.27 11.84
CA ARG A 31 3.58 20.67 11.99
C ARG A 31 3.38 20.01 13.35
N LEU A 32 4.45 19.51 13.97
CA LEU A 32 4.41 18.86 15.27
C LEU A 32 4.59 19.82 16.45
N ALA A 33 5.01 21.07 16.23
CA ALA A 33 5.35 22.02 17.29
C ALA A 33 4.20 22.27 18.29
N ALA A 34 2.95 22.25 17.83
CA ALA A 34 1.76 22.40 18.67
C ALA A 34 0.99 21.08 18.86
N ALA A 35 1.56 19.94 18.44
CA ALA A 35 0.89 18.65 18.54
C ALA A 35 1.00 18.09 19.97
N ILE A 36 -0.14 17.67 20.52
CA ILE A 36 -0.20 17.00 21.82
C ILE A 36 -0.21 15.49 21.59
N PRO A 37 0.72 14.70 22.18
CA PRO A 37 0.70 13.25 22.05
C PRO A 37 -0.60 12.65 22.60
N PHE A 38 -1.34 11.90 21.76
CA PHE A 38 -2.55 11.19 22.19
C PHE A 38 -2.23 9.92 23.01
N ALA A 39 -1.12 9.25 22.69
CA ALA A 39 -0.69 8.03 23.37
C ALA A 39 0.79 8.10 23.71
N LYS A 40 1.16 7.55 24.88
CA LYS A 40 2.56 7.49 25.36
C LYS A 40 3.46 6.67 24.42
N ARG A 41 2.90 5.66 23.76
CA ARG A 41 3.61 4.86 22.75
C ARG A 41 2.69 4.63 21.55
N PRO A 42 2.94 5.30 20.40
CA PRO A 42 2.18 5.06 19.19
C PRO A 42 2.33 3.60 18.73
N LEU A 43 1.25 3.06 18.18
CA LEU A 43 1.29 1.77 17.51
C LEU A 43 1.99 1.94 16.17
N ALA A 44 3.04 1.17 15.96
CA ALA A 44 3.76 1.11 14.69
C ALA A 44 3.53 -0.26 14.05
N VAL A 45 3.00 -0.25 12.83
CA VAL A 45 2.94 -1.44 11.98
C VAL A 45 4.15 -1.41 11.07
N ALA A 46 4.94 -2.48 11.06
CA ALA A 46 6.13 -2.62 10.25
C ALA A 46 6.15 -3.98 9.55
N GLY A 47 6.92 -4.09 8.47
CA GLY A 47 7.08 -5.35 7.75
C GLY A 47 5.86 -5.78 6.93
N VAL A 48 5.00 -4.82 6.55
CA VAL A 48 3.85 -5.09 5.68
C VAL A 48 4.34 -5.69 4.35
N PRO A 49 3.81 -6.84 3.91
CA PRO A 49 4.28 -7.55 2.72
C PRO A 49 3.75 -6.91 1.43
N TYR A 50 4.11 -5.65 1.16
CA TYR A 50 3.69 -4.95 -0.05
C TYR A 50 4.08 -5.72 -1.32
N GLY A 51 3.12 -5.80 -2.25
CA GLY A 51 3.26 -6.56 -3.49
C GLY A 51 2.83 -8.03 -3.36
N HIS A 52 2.41 -8.48 -2.18
CA HIS A 52 1.77 -9.79 -2.05
C HIS A 52 0.51 -9.85 -2.91
N LEU A 53 0.46 -10.82 -3.84
CA LEU A 53 -0.72 -11.17 -4.62
C LEU A 53 -0.87 -12.69 -4.56
N HIS A 54 -2.02 -13.15 -4.09
CA HIS A 54 -2.30 -14.57 -3.98
C HIS A 54 -2.38 -15.21 -5.37
N ALA A 55 -1.58 -16.26 -5.56
CA ALA A 55 -1.62 -17.09 -6.76
C ALA A 55 -2.36 -18.40 -6.43
N PRO A 56 -3.37 -18.79 -7.22
CA PRO A 56 -4.07 -20.06 -7.01
C PRO A 56 -3.11 -21.25 -7.20
N HIS A 57 -3.26 -22.28 -6.38
CA HIS A 57 -2.44 -23.50 -6.41
C HIS A 57 -3.33 -24.73 -6.68
N PRO A 58 -2.88 -25.72 -7.48
CA PRO A 58 -3.70 -26.89 -7.83
C PRO A 58 -4.26 -27.67 -6.63
N GLY A 59 -3.53 -27.70 -5.51
CA GLY A 59 -3.95 -28.34 -4.26
C GLY A 59 -4.73 -27.42 -3.30
N ALA A 60 -5.15 -26.22 -3.70
CA ALA A 60 -5.90 -25.32 -2.84
C ALA A 60 -7.35 -25.80 -2.64
N ALA A 61 -7.90 -25.59 -1.44
CA ALA A 61 -9.28 -25.93 -1.13
C ALA A 61 -10.25 -25.17 -2.06
N PRO A 62 -11.15 -25.85 -2.79
CA PRO A 62 -11.97 -25.23 -3.83
C PRO A 62 -12.98 -24.20 -3.31
N GLY A 63 -13.30 -24.23 -2.01
CA GLY A 63 -14.23 -23.31 -1.34
C GLY A 63 -13.58 -22.16 -0.55
N LEU A 64 -12.25 -21.99 -0.60
CA LEU A 64 -11.57 -20.95 0.20
C LEU A 64 -11.37 -19.66 -0.60
N PHE A 65 -12.30 -18.72 -0.48
CA PHE A 65 -12.22 -17.40 -1.10
C PHE A 65 -11.44 -16.42 -0.20
N ARG A 66 -10.27 -15.98 -0.69
CA ARG A 66 -9.44 -14.97 0.00
C ARG A 66 -9.83 -13.58 -0.45
N LEU A 67 -10.03 -12.66 0.48
CA LEU A 67 -10.50 -11.29 0.23
C LEU A 67 -9.50 -10.27 0.80
N GLY A 68 -9.52 -9.05 0.27
CA GLY A 68 -8.70 -7.93 0.76
C GLY A 68 -7.22 -8.31 0.90
N ASP A 69 -6.62 -7.98 2.05
CA ASP A 69 -5.20 -8.23 2.33
C ASP A 69 -4.81 -9.72 2.33
N GLN A 70 -5.76 -10.65 2.49
CA GLN A 70 -5.48 -12.08 2.33
C GLN A 70 -5.25 -12.49 0.86
N ALA A 71 -5.72 -11.66 -0.08
CA ALA A 71 -5.58 -11.89 -1.50
C ALA A 71 -4.57 -10.94 -2.16
N ALA A 72 -4.49 -9.69 -1.71
CA ALA A 72 -3.56 -8.71 -2.25
C ALA A 72 -3.20 -7.62 -1.24
N VAL A 73 -1.91 -7.31 -1.09
CA VAL A 73 -1.41 -6.24 -0.22
C VAL A 73 -0.69 -5.19 -1.07
N ILE A 74 -1.26 -3.99 -1.14
CA ILE A 74 -0.72 -2.88 -1.92
C ILE A 74 0.04 -1.87 -1.05
N PRO A 75 1.03 -1.16 -1.61
CA PRO A 75 1.64 -0.03 -0.91
C PRO A 75 0.60 0.99 -0.46
N SER A 76 0.65 1.46 0.78
CA SER A 76 -0.31 2.45 1.31
C SER A 76 -0.38 3.75 0.49
N LEU A 77 0.67 4.06 -0.29
CA LEU A 77 0.69 5.19 -1.21
C LEU A 77 -0.43 5.12 -2.27
N ALA A 78 -0.87 3.92 -2.64
CA ALA A 78 -1.96 3.74 -3.60
C ALA A 78 -3.35 3.98 -2.99
N GLY A 79 -3.50 3.93 -1.66
CA GLY A 79 -4.74 4.32 -0.96
C GLY A 79 -5.95 3.40 -1.15
N ASP A 80 -5.87 2.33 -1.93
CA ASP A 80 -7.04 1.52 -2.34
C ASP A 80 -7.33 0.29 -1.48
N GLY A 81 -6.70 0.11 -0.32
CA GLY A 81 -6.81 -1.15 0.45
C GLY A 81 -8.27 -1.52 0.76
N VAL A 82 -9.06 -0.54 1.20
CA VAL A 82 -10.50 -0.72 1.46
C VAL A 82 -11.28 -1.01 0.16
N ALA A 83 -10.94 -0.32 -0.93
CA ALA A 83 -11.61 -0.53 -2.21
C ALA A 83 -11.35 -1.93 -2.77
N ILE A 84 -10.12 -2.46 -2.65
CA ILE A 84 -9.78 -3.84 -2.99
C ILE A 84 -10.54 -4.82 -2.10
N ALA A 85 -10.63 -4.57 -0.78
CA ALA A 85 -11.37 -5.42 0.12
C ALA A 85 -12.86 -5.54 -0.27
N LEU A 86 -13.51 -4.41 -0.55
CA LEU A 86 -14.91 -4.39 -0.97
C LEU A 86 -15.13 -5.03 -2.35
N ALA A 87 -14.27 -4.71 -3.33
CA ALA A 87 -14.40 -5.24 -4.68
C ALA A 87 -14.13 -6.74 -4.75
N SER A 88 -13.10 -7.22 -4.03
CA SER A 88 -12.82 -8.65 -3.92
C SER A 88 -13.95 -9.40 -3.21
N ALA A 89 -14.56 -8.81 -2.17
CA ALA A 89 -15.75 -9.38 -1.53
C ALA A 89 -16.95 -9.48 -2.49
N ALA A 90 -17.24 -8.42 -3.25
CA ALA A 90 -18.32 -8.43 -4.24
C ALA A 90 -18.08 -9.47 -5.35
N LEU A 91 -16.85 -9.59 -5.84
CA LEU A 91 -16.47 -10.60 -6.83
C LEU A 91 -16.60 -12.03 -6.26
N ALA A 92 -16.17 -12.26 -5.03
CA ALA A 92 -16.31 -13.56 -4.37
C ALA A 92 -17.77 -13.94 -4.14
N ALA A 93 -18.62 -12.99 -3.71
CA ALA A 93 -20.06 -13.23 -3.53
C ALA A 93 -20.72 -13.67 -4.85
N ARG A 94 -20.39 -13.00 -5.97
CA ARG A 94 -20.86 -13.40 -7.32
C ARG A 94 -20.38 -14.80 -7.69
N ALA A 95 -19.11 -15.12 -7.46
CA ALA A 95 -18.56 -16.44 -7.74
C ALA A 95 -19.26 -17.54 -6.93
N VAL A 96 -19.52 -17.31 -5.63
CA VAL A 96 -20.24 -18.24 -4.77
C VAL A 96 -21.68 -18.47 -5.27
N LEU A 97 -22.40 -17.40 -5.60
CA LEU A 97 -23.77 -17.50 -6.12
C LEU A 97 -23.85 -18.22 -7.48
N ALA A 98 -22.81 -18.10 -8.30
CA ALA A 98 -22.70 -18.79 -9.58
C ALA A 98 -22.17 -20.24 -9.46
N GLY A 99 -21.83 -20.72 -8.25
CA GLY A 99 -21.23 -22.03 -8.05
C GLY A 99 -19.81 -22.17 -8.61
N GLU A 100 -19.10 -21.06 -8.81
CA GLU A 100 -17.72 -21.05 -9.30
C GLU A 100 -16.74 -21.44 -8.20
N SER A 101 -15.62 -22.07 -8.57
CA SER A 101 -14.55 -22.39 -7.62
C SER A 101 -13.73 -21.17 -7.23
N ALA A 102 -13.14 -21.20 -6.02
CA ALA A 102 -12.21 -20.19 -5.53
C ALA A 102 -11.02 -19.97 -6.49
N ASN A 103 -10.57 -21.02 -7.19
CA ASN A 103 -9.49 -20.93 -8.17
C ASN A 103 -9.85 -20.00 -9.35
N ILE A 104 -11.08 -20.06 -9.86
CA ILE A 104 -11.53 -19.17 -10.95
C ILE A 104 -11.57 -17.72 -10.46
N TYR A 105 -12.14 -17.52 -9.27
CA TYR A 105 -12.17 -16.22 -8.58
C TYR A 105 -10.75 -15.62 -8.41
N HIS A 106 -9.79 -16.38 -7.88
CA HIS A 106 -8.42 -15.91 -7.65
C HIS A 106 -7.69 -15.58 -8.94
N ARG A 107 -7.92 -16.32 -10.03
CA ARG A 107 -7.36 -15.96 -11.33
C ARG A 107 -7.92 -14.63 -11.85
N ARG A 108 -9.23 -14.42 -11.75
CA ARG A 108 -9.89 -13.16 -12.18
C ARG A 108 -9.36 -11.98 -11.37
N LEU A 109 -9.36 -12.12 -10.05
CA LEU A 109 -8.83 -11.12 -9.12
C LEU A 109 -7.35 -10.81 -9.41
N GLY A 110 -6.52 -11.85 -9.60
CA GLY A 110 -5.11 -11.71 -9.92
C GLY A 110 -4.86 -10.97 -11.23
N ALA A 111 -5.62 -11.29 -12.29
CA ALA A 111 -5.52 -10.60 -13.57
C ALA A 111 -5.89 -9.12 -13.47
N ALA A 112 -6.98 -8.80 -12.75
CA ALA A 112 -7.44 -7.43 -12.54
C ALA A 112 -6.43 -6.59 -11.72
N LEU A 113 -5.79 -7.19 -10.73
CA LEU A 113 -4.88 -6.48 -9.82
C LEU A 113 -3.42 -6.43 -10.30
N ALA A 114 -2.97 -7.35 -11.17
CA ALA A 114 -1.55 -7.46 -11.53
C ALA A 114 -0.95 -6.16 -12.11
N ARG A 115 -1.66 -5.48 -13.03
CA ARG A 115 -1.18 -4.22 -13.64
C ARG A 115 -1.10 -3.07 -12.64
N PRO A 116 -2.19 -2.69 -11.94
CA PRO A 116 -2.16 -1.57 -11.02
C PRO A 116 -1.24 -1.83 -9.81
N MET A 117 -1.13 -3.07 -9.34
CA MET A 117 -0.17 -3.43 -8.29
C MET A 117 1.28 -3.23 -8.72
N ARG A 118 1.65 -3.60 -9.96
CA ARG A 118 3.00 -3.33 -10.48
C ARG A 118 3.29 -1.84 -10.53
N ALA A 119 2.33 -1.02 -11.00
CA ALA A 119 2.47 0.43 -11.02
C ALA A 119 2.66 1.00 -9.60
N ALA A 120 1.83 0.57 -8.65
CA ALA A 120 1.93 0.98 -7.25
C ALA A 120 3.27 0.58 -6.62
N MET A 121 3.78 -0.62 -6.90
CA MET A 121 5.09 -1.08 -6.43
C MET A 121 6.25 -0.29 -7.04
N LEU A 122 6.18 0.05 -8.32
CA LEU A 122 7.19 0.90 -8.97
C LEU A 122 7.19 2.31 -8.36
N ALA A 123 6.01 2.91 -8.20
CA ALA A 123 5.87 4.21 -7.54
C ALA A 123 6.41 4.18 -6.10
N HIS A 124 6.09 3.13 -5.34
CA HIS A 124 6.60 2.94 -3.99
C HIS A 124 8.13 2.82 -3.98
N ARG A 125 8.73 1.99 -4.84
CA ARG A 125 10.20 1.84 -4.91
C ARG A 125 10.88 3.14 -5.31
N ALA A 126 10.32 3.87 -6.28
CA ALA A 126 10.82 5.18 -6.69
C ALA A 126 10.74 6.21 -5.54
N ALA A 127 9.64 6.22 -4.79
CA ALA A 127 9.50 7.08 -3.61
C ALA A 127 10.46 6.69 -2.46
N MET A 128 10.89 5.43 -2.40
CA MET A 128 11.78 4.91 -1.35
C MET A 128 13.28 5.07 -1.66
N ALA A 129 13.66 5.21 -2.92
CA ALA A 129 15.07 5.44 -3.27
C ALA A 129 15.48 6.89 -2.95
N ARG A 130 16.51 7.04 -2.10
CA ARG A 130 16.97 8.35 -1.60
C ARG A 130 17.45 9.28 -2.71
N GLN A 131 18.02 8.71 -3.79
CA GLN A 131 18.49 9.45 -4.97
C GLN A 131 17.33 9.96 -5.84
N SER A 132 16.17 9.30 -5.82
CA SER A 132 15.00 9.71 -6.59
C SER A 132 14.05 10.61 -5.81
N GLN A 133 14.13 10.67 -4.48
CA GLN A 133 13.27 11.54 -3.66
C GLN A 133 13.40 13.02 -4.05
N ASP A 134 14.62 13.53 -4.17
CA ASP A 134 14.85 14.94 -4.53
C ASP A 134 14.35 15.26 -5.95
N TRP A 135 14.58 14.34 -6.89
CA TRP A 135 14.09 14.46 -8.26
C TRP A 135 12.57 14.38 -8.35
N LEU A 136 11.93 13.48 -7.60
CA LEU A 136 10.48 13.35 -7.54
C LEU A 136 9.82 14.61 -6.97
N VAL A 137 10.38 15.18 -5.90
CA VAL A 137 9.88 16.43 -5.32
C VAL A 137 10.02 17.58 -6.32
N ARG A 138 11.15 17.68 -7.02
CA ARG A 138 11.35 18.68 -8.08
C ARG A 138 10.39 18.49 -9.26
N ALA A 139 10.21 17.26 -9.72
CA ALA A 139 9.28 16.92 -10.81
C ALA A 139 7.83 17.25 -10.43
N CYS A 140 7.40 16.92 -9.21
CA CYS A 140 6.05 17.24 -8.72
C CYS A 140 5.82 18.75 -8.56
N ARG A 141 6.88 19.52 -8.24
CA ARG A 141 6.82 20.99 -8.19
C ARG A 141 6.66 21.60 -9.58
N LEU A 142 7.34 21.04 -10.58
CA LEU A 142 7.27 21.52 -11.96
C LEU A 142 5.98 21.08 -12.66
N TRP A 143 5.43 19.94 -12.28
CA TRP A 143 4.18 19.42 -12.83
C TRP A 143 3.33 18.76 -11.73
N PRO A 144 2.42 19.52 -11.09
CA PRO A 144 1.54 19.00 -10.04
C PRO A 144 0.62 17.86 -10.51
N GLY A 145 0.24 17.87 -11.79
CA GLY A 145 -0.55 16.82 -12.45
C GLY A 145 0.09 15.43 -12.45
N LEU A 146 1.41 15.30 -12.23
CA LEU A 146 2.07 13.99 -12.06
C LEU A 146 1.52 13.22 -10.86
N ILE A 147 1.13 13.91 -9.78
CA ILE A 147 0.52 13.30 -8.59
C ILE A 147 -0.86 12.75 -8.95
N GLY A 148 -1.67 13.54 -9.66
CA GLY A 148 -2.99 13.10 -10.12
C GLY A 148 -2.90 11.92 -11.09
N PHE A 149 -2.00 11.99 -12.07
CA PHE A 149 -1.79 10.92 -13.04
C PHE A 149 -1.33 9.63 -12.38
N THR A 150 -0.30 9.68 -11.54
CA THR A 150 0.17 8.49 -10.81
C THR A 150 -0.90 7.92 -9.89
N ALA A 151 -1.65 8.77 -9.18
CA ALA A 151 -2.79 8.33 -8.36
C ALA A 151 -3.86 7.61 -9.19
N THR A 152 -4.19 8.08 -10.40
CA THR A 152 -5.15 7.40 -11.28
C THR A 152 -4.63 6.07 -11.82
N GLN A 153 -3.33 5.98 -12.12
CA GLN A 153 -2.70 4.75 -12.62
C GLN A 153 -2.53 3.69 -11.53
N THR A 154 -2.47 4.09 -10.25
CA THR A 154 -2.42 3.18 -9.11
C THR A 154 -3.79 2.73 -8.63
N ARG A 155 -4.89 3.25 -9.20
CA ARG A 155 -6.26 2.85 -8.81
C ARG A 155 -6.52 1.38 -9.14
N CYS A 156 -6.44 0.54 -8.12
CA CYS A 156 -6.63 -0.91 -8.23
C CYS A 156 -8.11 -1.32 -8.39
N TYR A 157 -9.04 -0.48 -7.94
CA TYR A 157 -10.47 -0.77 -7.98
C TYR A 157 -11.08 -0.80 -9.38
N ALA A 158 -10.61 0.06 -10.30
CA ALA A 158 -11.24 0.22 -11.62
C ALA A 158 -11.29 -1.10 -12.41
N GLY A 159 -10.22 -1.90 -12.37
CA GLY A 159 -10.18 -3.20 -13.04
C GLY A 159 -11.12 -4.27 -12.44
N LEU A 160 -11.58 -4.09 -11.20
CA LEU A 160 -12.49 -5.03 -10.53
C LEU A 160 -13.97 -4.69 -10.71
N ALA A 161 -14.30 -3.43 -11.02
CA ALA A 161 -15.66 -3.02 -11.33
C ALA A 161 -16.13 -3.54 -12.71
N ASP A 162 -15.20 -3.69 -13.65
CA ASP A 162 -15.46 -4.16 -15.02
C ASP A 162 -15.39 -5.70 -15.17
N SER A 163 -15.10 -6.43 -14.08
CA SER A 163 -14.95 -7.90 -14.03
C SER A 163 -16.16 -8.60 -13.42
#